data_AF-A0A091F8E6-F1
#
_entry.id   AF-A0A091F8E6-F1
#
_cell.length_a   1.000
_cell.length_b   1.000
_cell.length_c   1.000
_cell.angle_alpha   90.00
_cell.angle_beta   90.00
_cell.angle_gamma   90.00
#
_symmetry.space_group_name_H-M   'P 1'
#
loop_
_entity.id
_entity.type
_entity.pdbx_description
1 polymer ?
#
loop_
_entity_poly.entity_id
_entity_poly.type
_entity_poly.pdbx_seq_one_letter_code
_entity_poly.pdbx_strand_id
1 'polypeptide(L)'
;MPLKKIVEQAVEYLNDPAGLVFFYDEARFGLQPQIARQWALRGKSVSAPIKTGYSNFYLYAAVDPKGGERFILELPRVDTEVVNIFLK
;
A
#
# COMPACT_ATOMS: atom_id res chain seq x y z
N MET A 1 -19.62 -10.39 10.18
CA MET A 1 -18.43 -11.13 9.72
C MET A 1 -17.38 -11.09 10.84
N PRO A 2 -16.83 -12.22 11.33
CA PRO A 2 -16.18 -12.25 12.64
C PRO A 2 -14.72 -11.83 12.54
N LEU A 3 -14.46 -10.53 12.35
CA LEU A 3 -13.11 -9.96 12.36
C LEU A 3 -12.40 -10.12 13.72
N LYS A 4 -13.16 -10.20 14.82
CA LYS A 4 -12.60 -10.34 16.19
C LYS A 4 -11.74 -11.60 16.37
N LYS A 5 -12.16 -12.73 15.80
CA LYS A 5 -11.48 -14.01 16.02
C LYS A 5 -10.10 -14.06 15.37
N ILE A 6 -9.96 -13.38 14.22
CA ILE A 6 -8.68 -13.24 13.51
C ILE A 6 -7.71 -12.37 14.32
N VAL A 7 -8.20 -11.27 14.90
CA VAL A 7 -7.38 -10.37 15.72
C VAL A 7 -6.93 -11.05 17.01
N GLU A 8 -7.82 -11.77 17.70
CA GLU A 8 -7.48 -12.51 18.91
C GLU A 8 -6.41 -13.58 18.64
N GLN A 9 -6.56 -14.34 17.55
CA GLN A 9 -5.55 -15.30 17.10
C GLN A 9 -4.23 -14.63 16.74
N ALA A 10 -4.27 -13.53 15.98
CA ALA A 10 -3.06 -12.78 15.64
C ALA A 10 -2.33 -12.28 16.88
N VAL A 11 -3.03 -11.81 17.91
CA VAL A 11 -2.42 -11.39 19.18
C VAL A 11 -1.76 -12.57 19.90
N GLU A 12 -2.41 -13.73 19.92
CA GLU A 12 -1.87 -14.94 20.54
C GLU A 12 -0.60 -15.42 19.83
N TYR A 13 -0.59 -15.43 18.49
CA TYR A 13 0.60 -15.75 17.68
C TYR A 13 1.68 -14.66 17.76
N LEU A 14 1.32 -13.39 17.89
CA LEU A 14 2.25 -12.30 18.20
C LEU A 14 2.82 -12.39 19.62
N ASN A 15 2.35 -13.27 20.49
CA ASN A 15 3.01 -13.55 21.77
C ASN A 15 3.95 -14.76 21.70
N ASP A 16 3.88 -15.57 20.64
CA ASP A 16 4.79 -16.69 20.43
C ASP A 16 6.21 -16.19 20.05
N PRO A 17 7.25 -16.43 20.86
CA PRO A 17 8.61 -16.00 20.55
C PRO A 17 9.21 -16.66 19.30
N ALA A 18 8.67 -17.79 18.83
CA ALA A 18 9.12 -18.49 17.61
C ALA A 18 8.19 -18.30 16.41
N GLY A 19 7.04 -17.65 16.58
CA GLY A 19 6.05 -17.46 15.54
C GLY A 19 6.42 -16.35 14.56
N LEU A 20 6.43 -16.67 13.25
CA LEU A 20 6.60 -15.72 12.17
C LEU A 20 5.23 -15.29 11.64
N VAL A 21 4.87 -14.02 11.82
CA VAL A 21 3.55 -13.49 11.43
C VAL A 21 3.75 -12.35 10.44
N PHE A 22 3.27 -12.54 9.23
CA PHE A 22 3.28 -11.49 8.21
C PHE A 22 1.93 -10.80 8.11
N PHE A 23 1.94 -9.47 8.20
CA PHE A 23 0.81 -8.63 7.82
C PHE A 23 0.95 -8.26 6.35
N TYR A 24 -0.02 -8.69 5.57
CA TYR A 24 -0.08 -8.46 4.14
C TYR A 24 -1.10 -7.37 3.80
N ASP A 25 -0.71 -6.47 2.90
CA ASP A 25 -1.62 -5.50 2.28
C ASP A 25 -1.21 -5.20 0.83
N GLU A 26 -2.15 -4.64 0.07
CA GLU A 26 -1.95 -4.15 -1.29
C GLU A 26 -2.22 -2.64 -1.37
N ALA A 27 -1.35 -1.93 -2.08
CA ALA A 27 -1.54 -0.51 -2.35
C ALA A 27 -1.27 -0.15 -3.81
N ARG A 28 -2.22 0.58 -4.41
CA ARG A 28 -2.07 1.18 -5.73
C ARG A 28 -1.26 2.47 -5.66
N PHE A 29 -0.15 2.51 -6.39
CA PHE A 29 0.67 3.69 -6.60
C PHE A 29 0.54 4.21 -8.03
N GLY A 30 0.50 5.52 -8.19
CA GLY A 30 0.38 6.13 -9.50
C GLY A 30 0.55 7.64 -9.43
N LEU A 31 0.45 8.30 -10.58
CA LEU A 31 0.53 9.75 -10.62
C LEU A 31 -0.69 10.37 -9.93
N GLN A 32 -0.49 10.92 -8.73
CA GLN A 32 -1.48 11.73 -8.02
C GLN A 32 -1.02 13.19 -8.04
N PRO A 33 -1.30 13.95 -9.12
CA PRO A 33 -0.86 15.32 -9.22
C PRO A 33 -1.61 16.16 -8.18
N GLN A 34 -0.87 16.84 -7.32
CA GLN A 34 -1.41 17.76 -6.33
C GLN A 34 -1.19 19.19 -6.78
N ILE A 35 -2.20 20.05 -6.61
CA ILE A 35 -2.06 21.47 -6.82
C ILE A 35 -1.41 22.06 -5.56
N ALA A 36 -0.16 22.50 -5.69
CA ALA A 36 0.52 23.22 -4.61
C ALA A 36 0.05 24.69 -4.55
N ARG A 37 0.21 25.33 -3.39
CA ARG A 37 0.02 26.79 -3.27
C ARG A 37 1.06 27.50 -4.13
N GLN A 38 0.61 28.41 -4.98
CA GLN A 38 1.47 29.19 -5.86
C GLN A 38 1.38 30.68 -5.52
N TRP A 39 2.50 31.40 -5.66
CA TRP A 39 2.53 32.86 -5.52
C TRP A 39 2.12 33.50 -6.85
N ALA A 40 1.26 34.51 -6.77
CA ALA A 40 0.72 35.23 -7.92
C ALA A 40 0.88 36.73 -7.76
N LEU A 41 0.98 37.44 -8.88
CA LEU A 41 0.79 38.89 -8.87
C LEU A 41 -0.65 39.22 -8.47
N ARG A 42 -0.83 40.29 -7.68
CA ARG A 42 -2.15 40.78 -7.26
C ARG A 42 -2.99 41.07 -8.50
N GLY A 43 -4.20 40.50 -8.55
CA GLY A 43 -5.12 40.66 -9.69
C GLY A 43 -4.85 39.72 -10.88
N LYS A 44 -3.86 38.82 -10.81
CA LYS A 44 -3.64 37.79 -11.83
C LYS A 44 -4.08 36.42 -11.33
N SER A 45 -4.88 35.74 -12.15
CA SER A 45 -5.22 34.33 -11.92
C SER A 45 -4.02 33.44 -12.19
N VAL A 46 -3.92 32.36 -11.41
CA VAL A 46 -2.87 31.35 -11.57
C VAL A 46 -3.49 30.09 -12.17
N SER A 47 -2.85 29.58 -13.23
CA SER A 47 -3.17 28.28 -13.79
C SER A 47 -2.00 27.35 -13.54
N ALA A 48 -2.27 26.22 -12.88
CA ALA A 48 -1.32 25.13 -12.73
C ALA A 48 -1.68 24.05 -13.76
N PRO A 49 -0.89 23.87 -14.84
CA PRO A 49 -1.15 22.79 -15.79
C PRO A 49 -0.92 21.45 -15.09
N ILE A 50 -1.96 20.62 -15.04
CA ILE A 50 -1.88 19.27 -14.48
C ILE A 50 -1.75 18.30 -15.65
N LYS A 51 -0.69 17.50 -15.64
CA LYS A 51 -0.63 16.32 -16.51
C LYS A 51 -1.43 15.20 -15.85
N THR A 52 -2.61 14.92 -16.39
CA THR A 52 -3.35 13.71 -16.04
C THR A 52 -2.67 12.52 -16.73
N GLY A 53 -2.08 11.64 -15.94
CA GLY A 53 -1.52 10.38 -16.40
C GLY A 53 -2.21 9.24 -15.67
N TYR A 54 -2.65 8.22 -16.41
CA TYR A 54 -3.34 7.05 -15.85
C TYR A 54 -2.40 5.87 -15.58
N SER A 55 -1.08 6.09 -15.58
CA SER A 55 -0.10 5.06 -15.24
C SER A 55 -0.10 4.81 -13.74
N ASN A 56 -0.41 3.58 -13.36
CA ASN A 56 -0.32 3.09 -11.99
C ASN A 56 0.34 1.71 -11.98
N PHE A 57 0.76 1.31 -10.79
CA PHE A 57 1.20 -0.03 -10.46
C PHE A 57 0.71 -0.35 -9.04
N TYR A 58 0.86 -1.59 -8.65
CA TYR A 58 0.39 -2.15 -7.42
C TYR A 58 1.58 -2.68 -6.63
N LEU A 59 1.65 -2.30 -5.36
CA LEU A 59 2.62 -2.81 -4.41
C LEU A 59 1.94 -3.84 -3.53
N TYR A 60 2.50 -5.03 -3.50
CA TYR A 60 2.10 -6.10 -2.61
C TYR A 60 3.17 -6.21 -1.54
N ALA A 61 2.82 -6.02 -0.28
CA ALA A 61 3.79 -6.03 0.80
C ALA A 61 3.32 -6.92 1.95
N ALA A 62 4.23 -7.74 2.46
CA ALA A 62 4.09 -8.53 3.66
C ALA A 62 5.22 -8.15 4.63
N VAL A 63 4.88 -7.80 5.87
CA VAL A 63 5.87 -7.40 6.88
C VAL A 63 5.64 -8.17 8.17
N ASP A 64 6.72 -8.72 8.73
CA ASP A 64 6.75 -9.22 10.10
C ASP A 64 7.20 -8.11 11.07
N PRO A 65 6.31 -7.60 11.94
CA PRO A 65 6.66 -6.53 12.87
C PRO A 65 7.63 -6.98 13.98
N LYS A 66 7.80 -8.29 14.22
CA LYS A 66 8.73 -8.81 15.23
C LYS A 66 10.14 -8.94 14.69
N GLY A 67 10.30 -9.73 13.65
CA GLY A 67 11.60 -10.05 13.05
C GLY A 67 12.11 -8.99 12.10
N GLY A 68 11.24 -8.10 11.62
CA GLY A 68 11.59 -7.07 10.63
C GLY A 68 11.76 -7.62 9.20
N GLU A 69 11.48 -8.91 9.01
CA GLU A 69 11.42 -9.56 7.71
C GLU A 69 10.32 -8.91 6.86
N ARG A 70 10.60 -8.75 5.57
CA ARG A 70 9.66 -8.12 4.65
C ARG A 70 9.78 -8.71 3.26
N PHE A 71 8.64 -8.84 2.60
CA PHE A 71 8.56 -9.23 1.21
C PHE A 71 7.70 -8.23 0.45
N ILE A 72 8.23 -7.72 -0.67
CA ILE A 72 7.60 -6.67 -1.46
C ILE A 72 7.66 -7.07 -2.92
N LEU A 73 6.53 -6.93 -3.61
CA LEU A 73 6.40 -7.23 -5.03
C LEU A 73 5.67 -6.09 -5.76
N GLU A 74 6.28 -5.58 -6.82
CA GLU A 74 5.72 -4.53 -7.68
C GLU A 74 5.10 -5.14 -8.93
N LEU A 75 3.81 -4.89 -9.14
CA LEU A 75 3.02 -5.54 -10.19
C LEU A 75 2.18 -4.52 -10.95
N PRO A 76 1.95 -4.69 -12.26
CA PRO A 76 1.22 -3.71 -13.06
C PRO A 76 -0.30 -3.74 -12.83
N ARG A 77 -0.83 -4.75 -12.15
CA ARG A 77 -2.28 -4.98 -12.00
C ARG A 77 -2.62 -5.70 -10.71
N VAL A 78 -3.90 -5.64 -10.33
CA VAL A 78 -4.48 -6.37 -9.21
C VAL A 78 -5.45 -7.42 -9.75
N ASP A 79 -5.16 -8.71 -9.49
CA ASP A 79 -6.08 -9.82 -9.75
C ASP A 79 -5.74 -11.04 -8.88
N THR A 80 -6.58 -12.07 -8.94
CA THR A 80 -6.41 -13.30 -8.15
C THR A 80 -5.17 -14.10 -8.55
N GLU A 81 -4.75 -14.05 -9.82
CA GLU A 81 -3.54 -14.74 -10.27
C GLU A 81 -2.29 -14.11 -9.66
N VAL A 82 -2.26 -12.78 -9.63
CA VAL A 82 -1.18 -11.97 -9.06
C VAL A 82 -1.09 -12.15 -7.54
N VAL A 83 -2.22 -12.19 -6.84
CA VAL A 83 -2.25 -12.54 -5.40
C VAL A 83 -1.69 -13.95 -5.19
N ASN A 84 -2.06 -14.93 -6.02
CA ASN A 84 -1.51 -16.28 -5.93
C ASN A 84 -0.01 -16.35 -6.24
N ILE A 85 0.52 -15.45 -7.07
CA ILE A 85 1.97 -15.32 -7.29
C ILE A 85 2.65 -14.80 -6.02
N PHE A 86 2.02 -13.85 -5.32
CA PHE A 86 2.55 -13.29 -4.08
C PHE A 86 2.53 -14.28 -2.91
N LEU A 87 1.51 -15.13 -2.84
CA LEU A 87 1.32 -16.11 -1.75
C LEU A 87 2.12 -17.42 -1.93
N LYS A 88 2.81 -17.59 -3.05
CA LYS A 88 3.66 -18.76 -3.32
C LYS A 88 5.05 -18.58 -2.74
#